data_AF-A0A9J6FW96-F1
#
_entry.id   AF-A0A9J6FW96-F1
#
_cell.length_a   1.000
_cell.length_b   1.000
_cell.length_c   1.000
_cell.angle_alpha   90.00
_cell.angle_beta   90.00
_cell.angle_gamma   90.00
#
_symmetry.space_group_name_H-M   'P 1'
#
loop_
_entity.id
_entity.type
_entity.pdbx_description
1 polymer ?
#
loop_
_entity_poly.entity_id
_entity_poly.type
_entity_poly.pdbx_seq_one_letter_code
_entity_poly.pdbx_strand_id
1 'polypeptide(L)'
;MPLCLWLKYVQHAEANRMQRKNTLDLLVFQNEVAMALIMCNKNVAKKRGRPSLQEPAESPCKVHNAEPRPVNAVRYDDLNHWPAHSAQPFAQRCKFEGYTSRTRIRYQKCNVFLCPSVN
;
A
#
# COMPACT_ATOMS: atom_id res chain seq x y z
N MET A 1 18.05 -11.05 9.88
CA MET A 1 17.14 -10.01 10.42
C MET A 1 15.64 -10.35 10.38
N PRO A 2 15.04 -11.01 9.36
CA PRO A 2 13.57 -11.23 9.34
C PRO A 2 13.05 -12.30 10.32
N LEU A 3 13.89 -13.28 10.70
CA LEU A 3 13.49 -14.39 11.58
C LEU A 3 13.13 -13.93 13.02
N CYS A 4 13.83 -12.95 13.58
CA CYS A 4 13.53 -12.45 14.93
C CYS A 4 12.18 -11.70 14.99
N LEU A 5 11.80 -11.03 13.90
CA LEU A 5 10.53 -10.32 13.81
C LEU A 5 9.35 -11.31 13.72
N TRP A 6 9.54 -12.40 12.98
CA TRP A 6 8.57 -13.50 12.91
C TRP A 6 8.32 -14.14 14.28
N LEU A 7 9.38 -14.45 15.03
CA LEU A 7 9.24 -15.04 16.37
C LEU A 7 8.46 -14.13 17.32
N LYS A 8 8.74 -12.82 17.30
CA LYS A 8 7.99 -11.83 18.08
C LYS A 8 6.52 -11.77 17.66
N TYR A 9 6.24 -11.85 16.36
CA TYR A 9 4.87 -11.91 15.85
C TYR A 9 4.12 -13.13 16.40
N VAL A 10 4.73 -14.32 16.35
CA VAL A 10 4.13 -15.57 16.87
C VAL A 10 3.85 -15.45 18.37
N GLN A 11 4.83 -15.00 19.15
CA GLN A 11 4.66 -14.78 20.59
C GLN A 11 3.51 -13.81 20.90
N HIS A 12 3.42 -12.71 20.14
CA HIS A 12 2.36 -11.73 20.32
C HIS A 12 0.99 -12.28 19.92
N ALA A 13 0.90 -13.07 18.85
CA ALA A 13 -0.34 -13.71 18.42
C ALA A 13 -0.83 -14.72 19.47
N GLU A 14 0.08 -15.47 20.10
CA GLU A 14 -0.23 -16.39 21.19
C GLU A 14 -0.69 -15.66 22.46
N ALA A 15 0.01 -14.59 22.87
CA ALA A 15 -0.35 -13.79 24.03
C ALA A 15 -1.75 -13.15 23.90
N ASN A 16 -2.12 -12.76 22.68
CA ASN A 16 -3.45 -12.19 22.37
C ASN A 16 -4.52 -13.26 22.05
N ARG A 17 -4.21 -14.55 22.24
CA ARG A 17 -5.12 -15.69 21.96
C ARG A 17 -5.74 -15.62 20.56
N MET A 18 -4.96 -15.17 19.58
CA MET A 18 -5.43 -15.10 18.20
C MET A 18 -5.70 -16.53 17.69
N GLN A 19 -6.86 -16.73 17.07
CA GLN A 19 -7.17 -17.99 16.43
C GLN A 19 -6.18 -18.22 15.28
N ARG A 20 -5.72 -19.46 15.08
CA ARG A 20 -4.77 -19.84 14.02
C ARG A 20 -5.19 -19.36 12.63
N LYS A 21 -6.50 -19.33 12.35
CA LYS A 21 -7.10 -18.83 11.10
C LYS A 21 -6.92 -17.32 10.86
N ASN A 22 -6.66 -16.56 11.93
CA ASN A 22 -6.42 -15.12 11.90
C ASN A 22 -4.91 -14.80 12.06
N THR A 23 -4.07 -15.82 12.18
CA THR A 23 -2.61 -15.67 12.22
C THR A 23 -2.06 -15.83 10.80
N LEU A 24 -1.12 -14.98 10.42
CA LEU A 24 -0.43 -15.04 9.15
C LEU A 24 0.56 -16.21 9.14
N ASP A 25 0.75 -16.82 7.98
CA ASP A 25 1.89 -17.71 7.78
C ASP A 25 3.19 -16.89 7.56
N LEU A 26 4.33 -17.58 7.54
CA LEU A 26 5.64 -16.93 7.42
C LEU A 26 5.79 -16.14 6.11
N LEU A 27 5.28 -16.67 4.99
CA LEU A 27 5.42 -16.06 3.68
C LEU A 27 4.57 -14.80 3.57
N VAL A 28 3.32 -14.87 4.00
CA VAL A 28 2.39 -13.75 4.04
C VAL A 28 2.92 -12.67 4.98
N PHE A 29 3.41 -13.04 6.16
CA PHE A 29 4.03 -12.09 7.09
C PHE A 29 5.23 -11.36 6.45
N GLN A 30 6.16 -12.10 5.84
CA GLN A 30 7.32 -11.50 5.17
C GLN A 30 6.89 -10.56 4.04
N ASN A 31 5.88 -10.94 3.26
CA ASN A 31 5.34 -10.12 2.19
C ASN A 31 4.67 -8.85 2.71
N GLU A 32 3.87 -8.92 3.78
CA GLU A 32 3.25 -7.75 4.40
C GLU A 32 4.30 -6.77 4.93
N VAL A 33 5.32 -7.27 5.62
CA VAL A 33 6.43 -6.45 6.12
C VAL A 33 7.18 -5.78 4.96
N ALA A 34 7.51 -6.53 3.91
CA ALA A 34 8.19 -5.99 2.74
C ALA A 34 7.35 -4.88 2.07
N MET A 35 6.06 -5.13 1.84
CA MET A 35 5.15 -4.15 1.24
C MET A 35 4.99 -2.91 2.10
N ALA A 36 4.84 -3.06 3.42
CA ALA A 36 4.77 -1.92 4.33
C ALA A 36 6.02 -1.05 4.23
N LEU A 37 7.21 -1.64 4.27
CA LEU A 37 8.49 -0.92 4.16
C LEU A 37 8.66 -0.23 2.80
N ILE A 38 8.30 -0.90 1.70
CA ILE A 38 8.33 -0.32 0.36
C ILE A 38 7.40 0.90 0.30
N MET A 39 6.18 0.78 0.84
CA MET A 39 5.18 1.85 0.82
C MET A 39 5.55 3.05 1.69
N CYS A 40 6.13 2.83 2.88
CA CYS A 40 6.62 3.91 3.73
C CYS A 40 7.69 4.77 3.05
N ASN A 41 8.52 4.18 2.18
CA ASN A 41 9.59 4.89 1.47
C ASN A 41 9.18 5.49 0.11
N LYS A 42 7.93 5.36 -0.34
CA LYS A 42 7.50 5.87 -1.67
C LYS A 42 7.64 7.38 -1.83
N ASN A 43 7.62 8.14 -0.73
CA ASN A 43 7.72 9.60 -0.74
C ASN A 43 9.17 10.12 -0.68
N VAL A 44 10.16 9.23 -0.54
CA VAL A 44 11.57 9.63 -0.64
C VAL A 44 11.87 9.82 -2.11
N ALA A 45 12.06 11.08 -2.54
CA ALA A 45 12.52 11.39 -3.89
C ALA A 45 13.70 10.45 -4.22
N LYS A 46 13.57 9.65 -5.29
CA LYS A 46 14.65 8.76 -5.72
C LYS A 46 15.89 9.64 -5.90
N LYS A 47 16.88 9.50 -5.01
CA LYS A 47 18.19 10.12 -5.21
C LYS A 47 18.72 9.55 -6.53
N ARG A 48 18.64 10.33 -7.60
CA ARG A 48 19.20 9.95 -8.90
C ARG A 48 20.68 9.69 -8.64
N GLY A 49 21.09 8.43 -8.81
CA GLY A 49 22.50 8.10 -8.89
C GLY A 49 23.12 8.73 -10.13
N ARG A 50 24.42 8.49 -10.33
CA ARG A 50 25.19 8.93 -11.50
C ARG A 50 24.38 8.69 -12.79
N PRO A 51 24.22 9.69 -13.68
CA PRO A 51 23.57 9.49 -14.96
C PRO A 51 24.23 8.31 -15.69
N SER A 52 23.46 7.29 -16.05
CA SER A 52 23.93 6.25 -16.95
C SER A 52 23.99 6.84 -18.36
N LEU A 53 25.08 6.57 -19.09
CA LEU A 53 25.25 6.96 -20.50
C LEU A 53 24.40 6.11 -21.47
N GLN A 54 23.63 5.15 -20.95
CA GLN A 54 22.77 4.31 -21.76
C GLN A 54 21.50 5.08 -22.13
N GLU A 55 21.25 5.19 -23.44
CA GLU A 55 19.96 5.58 -24.01
C GLU A 55 18.82 4.87 -23.27
N PRO A 56 17.70 5.55 -22.95
CA PRO A 56 16.61 4.92 -22.22
C PRO A 56 16.09 3.76 -23.06
N ALA A 57 16.37 2.52 -22.62
CA ALA A 57 15.70 1.35 -23.16
C ALA A 57 14.19 1.61 -23.15
N GLU A 58 13.53 1.33 -24.27
CA GLU A 58 12.09 1.55 -24.44
C GLU A 58 11.35 1.13 -23.17
N SER A 59 10.61 2.08 -22.58
CA SER A 59 9.92 1.82 -21.33
C SER A 59 9.02 0.59 -21.54
N PRO A 60 9.14 -0.47 -20.71
CA PRO A 60 8.37 -1.67 -20.89
C PRO A 60 6.89 -1.29 -20.99
N CYS A 61 6.23 -1.83 -22.03
CA CYS A 61 4.83 -1.56 -22.31
C CYS A 61 4.05 -1.69 -21.00
N LYS A 62 3.35 -0.62 -20.58
CA LYS A 62 2.63 -0.61 -19.30
C LYS A 62 1.52 -1.64 -19.37
N VAL A 63 1.81 -2.87 -18.93
CA VAL A 63 0.80 -3.87 -18.64
C VAL A 63 -0.18 -3.19 -17.69
N HIS A 64 -1.48 -3.27 -17.99
CA HIS A 64 -2.55 -2.72 -17.16
C HIS A 64 -2.64 -3.55 -15.86
N ASN A 65 -1.61 -3.44 -15.02
CA ASN A 65 -1.64 -3.96 -13.68
C ASN A 65 -2.37 -2.91 -12.87
N ALA A 66 -3.63 -3.20 -12.53
CA ALA A 66 -4.36 -2.44 -11.54
C ALA A 66 -3.44 -2.21 -10.33
N GLU A 67 -3.26 -0.96 -9.92
CA GLU A 67 -2.36 -0.66 -8.81
C GLU A 67 -2.79 -1.47 -7.58
N PRO A 68 -1.86 -2.25 -6.98
CA PRO A 68 -2.20 -3.11 -5.87
C PRO A 68 -2.69 -2.27 -4.70
N ARG A 69 -3.69 -2.79 -3.97
CA ARG A 69 -4.19 -2.14 -2.75
C ARG A 69 -3.07 -2.09 -1.71
N PRO A 70 -2.98 -1.01 -0.91
CA PRO A 70 -2.05 -0.96 0.20
C PRO A 70 -2.34 -2.11 1.18
N VAL A 71 -1.29 -2.62 1.83
CA VAL A 71 -1.44 -3.55 2.96
C VAL A 71 -2.19 -2.88 4.11
N ASN A 72 -2.91 -3.67 4.91
CA ASN A 72 -3.73 -3.13 6.00
C ASN A 72 -2.93 -2.30 7.00
N ALA A 73 -1.69 -2.72 7.29
CA ALA A 73 -0.77 -1.96 8.14
C ALA A 73 -0.54 -0.52 7.63
N VAL A 74 -0.57 -0.29 6.32
CA VAL A 74 -0.45 1.05 5.72
C VAL A 74 -1.81 1.72 5.58
N ARG A 75 -2.90 0.97 5.34
CA ARG A 75 -4.25 1.54 5.22
C ARG A 75 -4.75 2.17 6.52
N TYR A 76 -4.37 1.59 7.65
CA TYR A 76 -4.91 1.91 8.98
C TYR A 76 -3.81 2.43 9.93
N ASP A 77 -2.72 2.98 9.41
CA ASP A 77 -1.66 3.56 10.27
C ASP A 77 -1.96 4.99 10.74
N ASP A 78 -3.12 5.56 10.39
CA ASP A 78 -3.58 6.91 10.76
C ASP A 78 -2.60 8.06 10.48
N LEU A 79 -1.54 7.81 9.71
CA LEU A 79 -0.45 8.75 9.50
C LEU A 79 -0.38 9.18 8.03
N ASN A 80 -0.37 10.49 7.77
CA ASN A 80 -0.13 11.07 6.45
C ASN A 80 -1.12 10.61 5.34
N HIS A 81 -2.35 10.34 5.72
CA HIS A 81 -3.46 10.04 4.81
C HIS A 81 -4.19 11.31 4.38
N TRP A 82 -3.52 12.17 3.61
CA TRP A 82 -4.13 13.42 3.17
C TRP A 82 -4.95 13.19 1.89
N PRO A 83 -6.26 13.55 1.88
CA PRO A 83 -7.07 13.52 0.67
C PRO A 83 -6.63 14.66 -0.26
N ALA A 84 -6.45 14.33 -1.53
CA ALA A 84 -6.16 15.29 -2.57
C ALA A 84 -7.15 15.13 -3.72
N HIS A 85 -7.56 16.24 -4.33
CA HIS A 85 -8.37 16.20 -5.52
C HIS A 85 -7.52 15.73 -6.71
N SER A 86 -7.98 14.70 -7.40
CA SER A 86 -7.34 14.15 -8.58
C SER A 86 -7.53 15.09 -9.76
N ALA A 87 -6.44 15.41 -10.45
CA ALA A 87 -6.47 16.14 -11.72
C ALA A 87 -6.93 15.28 -12.92
N GLN A 88 -7.26 14.00 -12.70
CA GLN A 88 -7.72 13.14 -13.79
C GLN A 88 -9.06 13.62 -14.37
N PRO A 89 -9.28 13.49 -15.69
CA PRO A 89 -10.49 13.98 -16.36
C PRO A 89 -11.76 13.28 -15.86
N PHE A 90 -11.68 12.01 -15.50
CA PHE A 90 -12.82 11.21 -15.04
C PHE A 90 -12.70 10.82 -13.56
N ALA A 91 -13.84 10.80 -12.87
CA ALA A 91 -13.92 10.28 -11.51
C ALA A 91 -13.71 8.75 -11.51
N GLN A 92 -12.94 8.26 -10.54
CA GLN A 92 -12.62 6.85 -10.38
C GLN A 92 -13.62 6.19 -9.43
N ARG A 93 -13.78 4.86 -9.52
CA ARG A 93 -14.65 4.12 -8.60
C ARG A 93 -14.07 4.17 -7.18
N CYS A 94 -14.95 4.40 -6.21
CA CYS A 94 -14.60 4.27 -4.79
C CYS A 94 -14.10 2.86 -4.50
N LYS A 95 -12.98 2.75 -3.79
CA LYS A 95 -12.42 1.47 -3.35
C LYS A 95 -12.90 1.06 -1.96
N PHE A 96 -13.74 1.86 -1.31
CA PHE A 96 -14.37 1.52 -0.04
C PHE A 96 -15.34 0.33 -0.22
N GLU A 97 -15.34 -0.58 0.73
CA GLU A 97 -16.05 -1.85 0.64
C GLU A 97 -17.57 -1.61 0.68
N GLY A 98 -18.30 -2.23 -0.25
CA GLY A 98 -19.76 -2.06 -0.37
C GLY A 98 -20.23 -0.82 -1.12
N TYR A 99 -19.33 0.07 -1.57
CA TYR A 99 -19.71 1.30 -2.27
C TYR A 99 -19.49 1.19 -3.79
N THR A 100 -20.44 1.72 -4.56
CA THR A 100 -20.40 1.76 -6.03
C THR A 100 -20.21 3.16 -6.60
N SER A 101 -20.15 4.17 -5.73
CA SER A 101 -20.00 5.58 -6.11
C SER A 101 -18.63 5.88 -6.73
N ARG A 102 -18.58 7.02 -7.44
CA ARG A 102 -17.36 7.54 -8.07
C ARG A 102 -16.87 8.77 -7.31
N THR A 103 -15.55 8.91 -7.19
CA THR A 103 -14.90 9.99 -6.45
C THR A 103 -13.71 10.54 -7.23
N ARG A 104 -13.44 11.83 -7.05
CA ARG A 104 -12.20 12.48 -7.48
C ARG A 104 -11.20 12.64 -6.34
N ILE A 105 -11.55 12.22 -5.13
CA ILE A 105 -10.69 12.29 -3.96
C ILE A 105 -9.78 11.07 -3.92
N ARG A 106 -8.47 11.31 -3.90
CA ARG A 106 -7.41 10.30 -3.84
C ARG A 106 -6.54 10.56 -2.63
N TYR A 107 -6.27 9.54 -1.84
CA TYR A 107 -5.33 9.61 -0.73
C TYR A 107 -3.91 9.50 -1.25
N GLN A 108 -3.07 10.51 -1.00
CA GLN A 108 -1.74 10.62 -1.63
C GLN A 108 -0.80 9.46 -1.27
N LYS A 109 -0.77 9.08 0.02
CA LYS A 109 0.08 7.99 0.52
C LYS A 109 -0.30 6.62 -0.04
N CYS A 110 -1.59 6.30 0.01
CA CYS A 110 -2.11 4.99 -0.37
C CYS A 110 -2.44 4.87 -1.85
N ASN A 111 -2.53 5.99 -2.58
CA ASN A 111 -2.92 6.02 -3.99
C ASN A 111 -4.34 5.46 -4.24
N VAL A 112 -5.20 5.50 -3.22
CA VAL A 112 -6.54 4.92 -3.25
C VAL A 112 -7.59 6.03 -3.41
N PHE A 113 -8.56 5.81 -4.29
CA PHE A 113 -9.74 6.66 -4.42
C PHE A 113 -10.80 6.23 -3.40
N LEU A 114 -11.17 7.15 -2.51
CA LEU A 114 -12.17 6.94 -1.47
C LEU A 114 -13.20 8.05 -1.53
N CYS A 115 -14.47 7.70 -1.34
CA CYS A 115 -15.52 8.68 -1.14
C CYS A 115 -15.41 9.23 0.29
N PRO A 116 -15.70 10.52 0.50
CA PRO A 116 -15.95 11.00 1.85
C PRO A 116 -17.18 10.24 2.37
N SER A 117 -17.08 9.64 3.56
CA SER A 117 -18.23 8.99 4.19
C SER A 117 -19.30 10.05 4.43
N VAL A 118 -20.49 9.85 3.87
CA VAL A 118 -21.68 10.55 4.35
C VAL A 118 -22.04 9.86 5.66
N ASN A 119 -21.94 10.61 6.77
CA ASN A 119 -22.52 10.18 8.03
C ASN A 119 -24.03 10.42 7.98
#